data_AF-A1BMB5-F1
#
_entry.id   AF-A1BMB5-F1
#
_cell.length_a   1.000
_cell.length_b   1.000
_cell.length_c   1.000
_cell.angle_alpha   90.00
_cell.angle_beta   90.00
_cell.angle_gamma   90.00
#
_symmetry.space_group_name_H-M   'P 1'
#
loop_
_entity.id
_entity.type
_entity.pdbx_description
1 polymer ?
#
loop_
_entity_poly.entity_id
_entity_poly.type
_entity_poly.pdbx_seq_one_letter_code
_entity_poly.pdbx_strand_id
1 'polypeptide(L)' 'IDFARSAALHHHHSAVVFSLEMSKTELAQRIISAETNIPLVALRRADDITPERWNTLNNFWNKLDDAPL' A
#
# COMPACT_ATOMS: atom_id res chain seq x y z
N ILE A 1 0.30 -0.43 -11.05
CA ILE A 1 -0.79 -0.90 -10.15
C ILE A 1 -1.80 0.21 -9.82
N ASP A 2 -1.54 1.46 -10.20
CA ASP A 2 -2.38 2.60 -9.80
C ASP A 2 -3.84 2.50 -10.22
N PHE A 3 -4.13 1.91 -11.38
CA PHE A 3 -5.51 1.69 -11.80
C PHE A 3 -6.26 0.72 -10.88
N ALA A 4 -5.68 -0.46 -10.61
CA ALA A 4 -6.27 -1.44 -9.69
C ALA A 4 -6.38 -0.89 -8.27
N ARG A 5 -5.36 -0.15 -7.80
CA ARG A 5 -5.37 0.58 -6.53
C ARG A 5 -6.54 1.55 -6.46
N SER A 6 -6.70 2.42 -7.47
CA SER A 6 -7.80 3.39 -7.52
C SER A 6 -9.17 2.71 -7.57
N ALA A 7 -9.32 1.66 -8.38
CA ALA A 7 -10.56 0.89 -8.48
C ALA A 7 -10.97 0.31 -7.12
N ALA A 8 -10.05 -0.36 -6.42
CA ALA A 8 -10.35 -1.02 -5.15
C ALA A 8 -10.47 -0.04 -3.96
N LEU A 9 -9.53 0.90 -3.81
CA LEU A 9 -9.44 1.76 -2.62
C LEU A 9 -10.28 3.04 -2.70
N HIS A 10 -10.59 3.54 -3.90
CA HIS A 10 -11.33 4.80 -4.07
C HIS A 10 -12.75 4.56 -4.59
N HIS A 11 -12.96 3.51 -5.39
CA HIS A 11 -14.26 3.21 -6.00
C HIS A 11 -14.88 1.89 -5.52
N HIS A 12 -14.24 1.16 -4.59
CA HIS A 12 -14.70 -0.14 -4.08
C HIS A 12 -15.08 -1.15 -5.17
N HIS A 13 -14.37 -1.13 -6.30
CA HIS A 13 -14.49 -2.13 -7.34
C HIS A 13 -13.45 -3.22 -7.15
N SER A 14 -13.91 -4.48 -7.19
CA SER A 14 -13.02 -5.63 -7.08
C SER A 14 -11.98 -5.62 -8.19
N ALA A 15 -10.71 -5.73 -7.80
CA ALA A 15 -9.58 -5.86 -8.71
C ALA A 15 -8.79 -7.12 -8.37
N VAL A 16 -8.12 -7.70 -9.37
CA VAL A 16 -7.21 -8.83 -9.18
C VAL A 16 -5.91 -8.49 -9.89
N VAL A 17 -4.78 -8.65 -9.20
CA VAL A 17 -3.45 -8.38 -9.77
C VAL A 17 -2.62 -9.65 -9.74
N PHE A 18 -2.18 -10.08 -10.93
CA PHE A 18 -1.18 -11.14 -11.08
C PHE A 18 0.18 -10.49 -11.33
N SER A 19 1.13 -10.74 -10.43
CA SER A 19 2.50 -10.23 -10.53
C SER A 19 3.46 -11.40 -10.67
N LEU A 20 4.21 -11.43 -11.77
CA LEU A 20 5.19 -12.49 -12.07
C LEU A 20 6.62 -12.08 -11.72
N GLU A 21 6.90 -10.78 -11.66
CA GLU A 21 8.23 -10.24 -11.40
C GLU A 21 8.40 -9.73 -9.97
N MET A 22 7.33 -9.20 -9.38
CA MET A 22 7.36 -8.64 -8.04
C MET A 22 6.65 -9.56 -7.04
N SER A 23 7.25 -9.67 -5.85
CA SER A 23 6.62 -10.33 -4.72
C SER A 23 5.38 -9.57 -4.21
N LYS A 24 4.50 -10.27 -3.48
CA LYS A 24 3.33 -9.66 -2.80
C LYS A 24 3.75 -8.49 -1.91
N THR A 25 4.86 -8.62 -1.20
CA THR A 25 5.37 -7.59 -0.28
C THR A 25 5.81 -6.34 -1.03
N GLU A 26 6.56 -6.49 -2.13
CA GLU A 26 6.97 -5.34 -2.94
C GLU A 26 5.78 -4.62 -3.57
N LEU A 27 4.77 -5.38 -4.00
CA LEU A 27 3.53 -4.84 -4.53
C LEU A 27 2.78 -4.01 -3.48
N ALA A 28 2.60 -4.57 -2.28
CA ALA A 28 1.95 -3.89 -1.17
C ALA A 28 2.71 -2.63 -0.75
N GLN A 29 4.04 -2.69 -0.64
CA GLN A 29 4.87 -1.52 -0.32
C GLN A 29 4.71 -0.41 -1.35
N ARG A 30 4.61 -0.74 -2.65
CA ARG A 30 4.32 0.27 -3.69
C ARG A 30 2.94 0.89 -3.54
N ILE A 31 1.91 0.09 -3.26
CA ILE A 31 0.54 0.60 -3.01
C ILE A 31 0.52 1.55 -1.81
N ILE A 32 1.14 1.15 -0.70
CA ILE A 32 1.20 1.92 0.54
C ILE A 32 1.95 3.23 0.32
N SER A 33 3.11 3.19 -0.34
CA SER A 33 3.88 4.39 -0.65
C SER A 33 3.10 5.37 -1.52
N ALA A 34 2.38 4.85 -2.53
CA ALA A 34 1.57 5.66 -3.44
C ALA A 34 0.37 6.33 -2.74
N GLU A 35 -0.24 5.68 -1.74
CA GLU A 35 -1.38 6.27 -1.03
C GLU A 35 -0.97 7.19 0.13
N THR A 36 0.05 6.78 0.91
CA THR A 36 0.41 7.48 2.16
C THR A 36 1.45 8.58 1.97
N ASN A 37 2.00 8.72 0.75
CA ASN A 37 3.13 9.61 0.44
C ASN A 37 4.39 9.32 1.29
N ILE A 38 4.47 8.15 1.92
CA ILE A 38 5.66 7.69 2.64
C ILE A 38 6.66 7.13 1.62
N PRO A 39 7.93 7.57 1.63
CA PRO A 39 8.92 7.07 0.68
C PRO A 39 9.13 5.55 0.82
N LEU A 40 9.23 4.86 -0.32
CA LEU A 40 9.50 3.42 -0.36
C LEU A 40 10.76 3.02 0.42
N VAL A 41 11.78 3.89 0.43
CA VAL A 41 13.02 3.68 1.20
C VAL A 41 12.74 3.60 2.70
N ALA A 42 11.86 4.45 3.22
CA ALA A 42 11.45 4.42 4.63
C ALA A 42 10.65 3.15 4.94
N LEU A 43 9.85 2.62 4.00
CA LEU A 43 9.15 1.35 4.19
C LEU A 43 10.08 0.12 4.21
N ARG A 44 11.29 0.25 3.65
CA ARG A 44 12.32 -0.80 3.67
C ARG A 44 13.18 -0.76 4.94
N ARG A 45 13.27 0.39 5.59
CA ARG A 45 14.07 0.63 6.79
C ARG A 45 13.18 1.17 7.90
N ALA A 46 12.73 0.28 8.78
CA ALA A 46 11.84 0.63 9.88
C ALA A 46 12.38 1.77 10.76
N ASP A 47 13.71 1.88 10.87
CA ASP A 47 14.41 2.92 11.64
C ASP A 47 14.17 4.34 11.09
N ASP A 48 13.81 4.48 9.80
CA ASP A 48 13.56 5.75 9.13
C ASP A 48 12.06 6.17 9.21
N ILE A 49 11.23 5.40 9.90
CA ILE A 49 9.79 5.66 10.06
C ILE A 49 9.53 6.38 11.39
N THR A 50 9.12 7.64 11.30
CA THR A 50 8.73 8.41 12.49
C THR A 50 7.45 7.83 13.12
N PRO A 51 7.20 8.05 14.42
CA PRO A 51 5.98 7.57 15.09
C PRO A 51 4.67 8.00 14.37
N GLU A 52 4.64 9.19 13.79
CA GLU A 52 3.47 9.71 13.05
C GLU A 52 3.23 8.94 11.76
N ARG A 53 4.31 8.54 11.07
CA ARG A 53 4.24 7.69 9.88
C ARG A 53 3.81 6.27 10.24
N TRP A 54 4.25 5.74 11.38
CA TRP A 54 3.76 4.47 11.89
C TRP A 54 2.25 4.48 12.11
N ASN A 55 1.72 5.56 12.70
CA ASN A 55 0.28 5.71 12.86
C ASN A 55 -0.46 5.76 11.50
N THR A 56 0.07 6.53 10.56
CA THR A 56 -0.47 6.63 9.19
C THR A 56 -0.48 5.27 8.48
N LEU A 57 0.60 4.49 8.64
CA LEU A 57 0.73 3.15 8.08
C LEU A 57 -0.29 2.18 8.65
N ASN A 58 -0.45 2.16 9.97
CA ASN A 58 -1.42 1.26 10.63
C ASN A 58 -2.85 1.59 10.19
N ASN A 59 -3.19 2.88 10.12
CA ASN A 59 -4.52 3.31 9.64
C ASN A 59 -4.76 2.90 8.19
N PHE A 60 -3.76 3.06 7.32
CA PHE A 60 -3.88 2.67 5.93
C PHE A 60 -3.91 1.15 5.75
N TRP A 61 -3.17 0.39 6.56
CA TRP A 61 -3.20 -1.07 6.52
C TRP A 61 -4.59 -1.64 6.74
N ASN A 62 -5.32 -1.10 7.72
CA ASN A 62 -6.71 -1.52 7.96
C ASN A 62 -7.61 -1.20 6.78
N LYS A 63 -7.42 -0.04 6.14
CA LYS A 63 -8.17 0.34 4.92
C LYS A 63 -7.85 -0.58 3.74
N LEU A 64 -6.61 -1.03 3.62
CA LEU A 64 -6.17 -1.93 2.56
C LEU A 64 -6.71 -3.35 2.76
N ASP A 65 -6.82 -3.81 4.00
CA ASP A 65 -7.40 -5.12 4.35
C ASP A 65 -8.90 -5.21 4.02
N ASP A 66 -9.63 -4.09 4.18
CA ASP A 66 -11.06 -3.99 3.83
C ASP A 66 -11.31 -3.73 2.32
N ALA A 67 -10.28 -3.34 1.58
CA ALA A 67 -10.42 -3.02 0.16
C ALA A 67 -10.46 -4.31 -0.70
N PRO A 68 -11.34 -4.39 -1.73
CA PRO A 68 -11.46 -5.57 -2.57
C PRO A 68 -10.34 -5.64 -3.64
N LEU A 69 -9.10 -5.95 -3.24
CA LEU A 69 -7.89 -5.98 -4.07
C LEU A 69 -7.15 -7.33 -4.07
#